data_AF-A0A835BNS9-F1
#
_entry.id   AF-A0A835BNS9-F1
#
_cell.length_a   1.000
_cell.length_b   1.000
_cell.length_c   1.000
_cell.angle_alpha   90.00
_cell.angle_beta   90.00
_cell.angle_gamma   90.00
#
_symmetry.space_group_name_H-M   'P 1'
#
loop_
_entity.id
_entity.type
_entity.pdbx_description
1 polymer ?
#
loop_
_entity_poly.entity_id
_entity_poly.type
_entity_poly.pdbx_seq_one_letter_code
_entity_poly.pdbx_strand_id
1 'polypeptide(L)' 'MASIKKPSFFVPSPETYACAASRCTPYWTHAMVGLLISLVPEPIADRMFLNRNIEIRTKGHAKDARKKAQ' A
#
# COMPACT_ATOMS: atom_id res chain seq x y z
N MET A 1 -12.96 -4.20 6.94
CA MET A 1 -12.44 -2.86 6.59
C MET A 1 -11.07 -2.69 7.23
N ALA A 2 -10.03 -2.38 6.44
CA ALA A 2 -8.72 -2.09 7.00
C ALA A 2 -8.81 -0.80 7.83
N SER A 3 -8.63 -0.90 9.14
CA SER A 3 -8.63 0.26 10.04
C SER A 3 -7.31 1.02 9.82
N ILE A 4 -7.32 1.95 8.85
CA ILE A 4 -6.21 2.86 8.59
C ILE A 4 -6.24 3.91 9.70
N LYS A 5 -5.60 3.61 10.84
CA LYS A 5 -5.54 4.49 12.01
C LYS A 5 -4.62 5.71 11.84
N LYS A 6 -3.75 5.70 10.82
CA LYS A 6 -2.80 6.79 10.57
C LYS A 6 -2.96 7.28 9.13
N PRO A 7 -3.46 8.51 8.92
CA PRO A 7 -3.39 9.13 7.61
C PRO A 7 -1.91 9.30 7.25
N SER A 8 -1.52 8.83 6.08
CA SER A 8 -0.19 9.06 5.50
C SER A 8 -0.35 9.77 4.17
N PHE A 9 0.72 10.40 3.70
CA PHE A 9 0.73 11.10 2.41
C PHE A 9 0.25 10.23 1.23
N PHE A 10 0.44 8.91 1.33
CA PHE A 10 0.03 7.95 0.30
C PHE A 10 -1.26 7.18 0.64
N VAL A 11 -1.76 7.29 1.87
CA VAL A 11 -2.95 6.57 2.34
C VAL A 11 -3.80 7.51 3.19
N PRO A 12 -4.78 8.20 2.59
CA PRO A 12 -5.71 9.04 3.34
C PRO A 12 -6.61 8.19 4.25
N SER A 13 -7.02 8.77 5.38
CA SER A 13 -8.07 8.19 6.23
C SER A 13 -9.40 8.17 5.44
N PRO A 14 -10.27 7.16 5.63
CA PRO A 14 -11.56 7.08 4.95
C PRO A 14 -12.44 8.33 5.14
N GLU A 15 -12.34 9.02 6.27
CA GLU A 15 -13.06 10.26 6.54
C GLU A 15 -12.52 11.43 5.71
N THR A 16 -11.18 11.52 5.60
CA THR A 16 -10.51 12.50 4.73
C THR A 16 -10.78 12.23 3.25
N TYR A 17 -10.93 10.95 2.86
CA TYR A 17 -11.30 10.55 1.51
C TYR A 17 -12.69 11.08 1.11
N ALA A 18 -13.68 10.93 2.00
CA ALA A 18 -15.04 11.42 1.75
C ALA A 18 -15.10 12.95 1.60
N CYS A 19 -14.35 13.69 2.42
CA CYS A 19 -14.31 15.15 2.34
C CYS A 19 -13.46 15.69 1.17
N ALA A 20 -12.40 14.98 0.76
CA ALA A 20 -11.52 15.42 -0.34
C ALA A 20 -12.08 15.09 -1.74
N ALA A 21 -12.98 14.11 -1.85
CA ALA A 21 -13.60 13.74 -3.12
C ALA A 21 -14.47 14.87 -3.73
N SER A 22 -14.96 15.81 -2.91
CA SER A 22 -15.76 16.96 -3.37
C SER A 22 -14.94 18.16 -3.84
N ARG A 23 -13.62 18.17 -3.60
CA ARG A 23 -12.71 19.28 -3.94
C ARG A 23 -11.50 18.74 -4.69
N CYS A 24 -11.69 18.47 -5.99
CA CYS A 24 -10.66 18.20 -6.99
C CYS A 24 -9.54 17.21 -6.60
N THR A 25 -9.70 15.97 -7.10
CA THR A 25 -8.62 15.04 -7.49
C THR A 25 -7.57 14.69 -6.42
N PRO A 26 -7.93 13.84 -5.43
CA PRO A 26 -6.95 13.16 -4.58
C PRO A 26 -6.05 12.14 -5.33
N TYR A 27 -6.26 11.97 -6.65
CA TYR A 27 -5.60 10.94 -7.47
C TYR A 27 -4.28 11.38 -8.13
N TRP A 28 -3.91 12.67 -8.10
CA TRP A 28 -2.60 13.13 -8.60
C TRP A 28 -1.47 12.31 -8.01
N THR A 29 -1.54 11.98 -6.71
CA THR A 29 -0.45 11.28 -6.02
C THR A 29 -0.30 9.86 -6.51
N HIS A 30 -1.41 9.22 -6.89
CA HIS A 30 -1.36 7.94 -7.61
C HIS A 30 -0.77 8.09 -9.02
N ALA A 31 -1.03 9.20 -9.72
CA ALA A 31 -0.39 9.48 -11.00
C ALA A 31 1.14 9.69 -10.84
N MET A 32 1.60 10.38 -9.78
CA MET A 32 3.04 10.48 -9.47
C MET A 32 3.66 9.13 -9.14
N VAL A 33 2.97 8.30 -8.34
CA VAL A 33 3.44 6.95 -8.04
C VAL A 33 3.51 6.11 -9.31
N GLY A 34 2.51 6.21 -10.19
CA GLY A 34 2.51 5.58 -11.51
C GLY A 34 3.69 6.03 -12.36
N LEU A 35 3.98 7.34 -12.41
CA LEU A 35 5.13 7.88 -13.15
C LEU A 35 6.47 7.39 -12.57
N LEU A 36 6.60 7.34 -11.25
CA LEU A 36 7.78 6.77 -10.57
C LEU A 36 7.96 5.28 -10.88
N ILE A 37 6.85 4.53 -10.95
CA ILE A 37 6.88 3.11 -11.35
C ILE A 37 7.28 2.98 -12.81
N SER A 38 6.77 3.84 -13.71
CA SER A 38 7.13 3.83 -15.13
C SER A 38 8.60 4.18 -15.41
N LEU A 39 9.27 4.89 -14.50
CA LEU A 39 10.72 5.15 -14.58
C LEU A 39 11.56 3.92 -14.24
N VAL A 40 11.00 2.95 -13.51
CA VAL A 40 11.68 1.71 -13.16
C VAL A 40 11.46 0.71 -14.29
N PRO A 41 12.52 0.03 -14.79
CA PRO A 41 12.36 -1.04 -15.77
C PRO A 41 11.39 -2.12 -15.24
N GLU A 42 10.37 -2.47 -16.02
CA GLU A 42 9.36 -3.48 -15.70
C GLU A 42 9.91 -4.76 -15.03
N PRO A 43 11.01 -5.40 -15.49
CA PRO A 43 11.49 -6.63 -14.86
C PRO A 43 12.04 -6.43 -13.44
N ILE A 44 12.50 -5.23 -13.10
CA ILE A 44 13.01 -4.91 -11.76
C ILE A 44 11.84 -4.61 -10.83
N ALA A 45 10.88 -3.82 -11.30
CA ALA A 45 9.67 -3.51 -10.55
C ALA A 45 8.89 -4.78 -10.22
N ASP A 46 8.68 -5.67 -11.19
CA ASP A 46 7.96 -6.94 -11.01
C ASP A 46 8.62 -7.83 -9.94
N ARG A 47 9.93 -8.05 -10.05
CA ARG A 47 10.70 -8.81 -9.05
C ARG A 47 10.63 -8.18 -7.66
N MET A 48 10.70 -6.86 -7.57
CA MET A 48 10.61 -6.14 -6.30
C MET A 48 9.22 -6.33 -5.66
N PHE A 49 8.16 -6.17 -6.44
CA PHE A 49 6.80 -6.38 -5.95
C PHE A 49 6.56 -7.83 -5.55
N LEU A 50 7.01 -8.80 -6.34
CA LEU A 50 6.88 -10.22 -6.03
C LEU A 50 7.58 -10.57 -4.71
N ASN A 51 8.84 -10.15 -4.56
CA ASN A 51 9.60 -10.38 -3.33
C ASN A 51 8.94 -9.74 -2.11
N ARG A 52 8.45 -8.50 -2.25
CA ARG A 52 7.73 -7.81 -1.17
C ARG A 52 6.47 -8.56 -0.74
N ASN A 53 5.68 -9.05 -1.69
CA ASN A 53 4.47 -9.81 -1.40
C ASN A 53 4.79 -11.14 -0.70
N ILE A 54 5.83 -11.85 -1.15
CA ILE A 54 6.31 -13.08 -0.51
C ILE A 54 6.75 -12.78 0.93
N GLU A 55 7.50 -11.71 1.16
CA GLU A 55 7.96 -11.34 2.50
C GLU A 55 6.79 -11.01 3.44
N ILE A 56 5.81 -10.23 2.99
CA ILE A 56 4.60 -9.91 3.76
C ILE A 56 3.85 -11.19 4.13
N ARG A 57 3.70 -12.12 3.17
CA ARG A 57 3.05 -13.41 3.39
C ARG A 57 3.80 -14.23 4.44
N THR A 58 5.11 -14.35 4.32
CA THR A 58 5.96 -15.07 5.29
C THR A 58 5.86 -14.46 6.69
N LYS A 59 5.91 -13.13 6.80
CA LYS A 59 5.69 -12.41 8.07
C LYS A 59 4.29 -12.66 8.65
N GLY A 60 3.27 -12.71 7.79
CA GLY A 60 1.90 -13.07 8.16
C GLY A 60 1.81 -14.48 8.75
N HIS A 61 2.36 -15.48 8.05
CA HIS A 61 2.40 -16.88 8.52
C HIS A 61 3.15 -17.01 9.85
N ALA A 62 4.29 -16.32 10.00
CA ALA A 62 5.03 -16.33 11.26
C ALA A 62 4.22 -15.73 12.43
N LYS A 63 3.44 -14.67 12.17
CA LYS A 63 2.54 -14.07 13.17
C LYS A 63 1.40 -15.01 13.55
N ASP A 64 0.82 -15.71 12.59
CA ASP A 64 -0.22 -16.71 12.84
C ASP A 64 0.30 -17.93 13.60
N ALA A 65 1.50 -18.42 13.27
CA ALA A 65 2.16 -19.51 13.99
C ALA A 65 2.42 -19.15 15.46
N ARG A 66 2.92 -17.93 15.73
CA ARG A 66 3.11 -17.43 17.10
C ARG A 66 1.82 -17.36 17.90
N LYS A 67 0.70 -16.97 17.26
CA LYS A 67 -0.62 -16.94 17.91
C LYS A 67 -1.19 -18.33 18.23
N LYS A 68 -0.79 -19.37 17.49
CA LYS A 68 -1.21 -20.76 17.75
C LYS A 68 -0.36 -21.44 18.84
N ALA A 69 0.85 -20.95 19.06
CA ALA A 69 1.78 -21.47 20.07
C ALA A 69 1.65 -20.80 21.44
N GLN A 70 0.86 -19.73 21.53
CA GLN A 70 0.49 -19.02 22.77
C GLN A 70 -0.91 -19.42 23.19
#